data_AF-A0A7J6JJR7-F1
#
_entry.id   AF-A0A7J6JJR7-F1
#
_cell.length_a   1.000
_cell.length_b   1.000
_cell.length_c   1.000
_cell.angle_alpha   90.00
_cell.angle_beta   90.00
_cell.angle_gamma   90.00
#
_symmetry.space_group_name_H-M   'P 1'
#
loop_
_entity.id
_entity.type
_entity.pdbx_description
1 polymer ?
#
loop_
_entity_poly.entity_id
_entity_poly.type
_entity_poly.pdbx_seq_one_letter_code
_entity_poly.pdbx_strand_id
1 'polypeptide(L)'
;MRLLTNGASTSSNTMFSFERISILPRLLRRHKRQARASQHISPPITHRHNGYLPPLEERPLKTTICLFDVDETLTPARRHATPEMLDLLARLRQKCAIGYVGGSDFNKQQEQLGDAQTPVTTLFDFCFSENGLTAFKLGQPLPSNSFIKYIGEDNYKELVRFTLHHIADLDIPVKRGTFIEFRNGMVNISPVGRNASNDERKAFEDYDKIHNVRRDFVAKLREKFGHLGLTFSIGGMISFDVFPTGWDKTYCLRHLESEAKKEGGITYDTIHFFGDKTHEGGNDYEIYTDDRTIGHAVSGPEETMRIVKELFDL
;
A
#
# COMPACT_ATOMS: atom_id res chain seq x y z
N MET A 1 -10.14 69.00 -11.17
CA MET A 1 -9.05 70.02 -11.21
C MET A 1 -7.74 69.23 -11.13
N ARG A 2 -7.08 68.97 -12.28
CA ARG A 2 -5.81 69.60 -12.72
C ARG A 2 -4.63 69.42 -11.75
N LEU A 3 -3.40 69.07 -12.16
CA LEU A 3 -2.80 68.53 -13.42
C LEU A 3 -1.27 68.34 -13.15
N LEU A 4 -0.61 67.29 -13.69
CA LEU A 4 0.84 67.26 -14.12
C LEU A 4 1.94 67.39 -13.01
N THR A 5 3.24 67.01 -13.11
CA THR A 5 4.17 66.28 -14.05
C THR A 5 5.51 65.99 -13.29
N ASN A 6 6.62 65.38 -13.76
CA ASN A 6 7.06 64.91 -15.08
C ASN A 6 8.14 63.79 -15.02
N GLY A 7 8.31 63.03 -16.13
CA GLY A 7 9.60 62.53 -16.66
C GLY A 7 10.31 61.31 -16.01
N ALA A 8 11.14 60.52 -16.72
CA ALA A 8 11.35 60.37 -18.18
C ALA A 8 12.26 59.14 -18.48
N SER A 9 12.19 58.59 -19.72
CA SER A 9 13.20 57.71 -20.39
C SER A 9 13.50 56.32 -19.78
N THR A 10 13.82 55.24 -20.54
CA THR A 10 13.91 55.01 -22.00
C THR A 10 13.66 53.53 -22.34
N SER A 11 13.31 53.26 -23.60
CA SER A 11 12.98 51.94 -24.17
C SER A 11 14.15 51.17 -24.78
N SER A 12 14.07 49.83 -24.81
CA SER A 12 14.59 49.03 -25.94
C SER A 12 13.81 47.71 -26.09
N ASN A 13 13.42 47.41 -27.33
CA ASN A 13 12.69 46.20 -27.72
C ASN A 13 12.84 46.04 -29.25
N THR A 14 13.44 44.96 -29.75
CA THR A 14 13.55 44.72 -31.20
C THR A 14 13.66 43.25 -31.55
N MET A 15 12.86 42.84 -32.53
CA MET A 15 12.92 41.53 -33.18
C MET A 15 14.16 41.41 -34.08
N PHE A 16 14.52 40.18 -34.44
CA PHE A 16 15.22 39.90 -35.69
C PHE A 16 14.48 38.84 -36.50
N SER A 17 14.21 39.15 -37.77
CA SER A 17 13.98 38.18 -38.84
C SER A 17 15.09 38.36 -39.88
N PHE A 18 15.35 37.34 -40.71
CA PHE A 18 15.63 37.49 -42.15
C PHE A 18 15.81 36.10 -42.81
N GLU A 19 15.28 35.94 -44.02
CA GLU A 19 15.50 34.78 -44.90
C GLU A 19 16.45 35.11 -46.08
N ARG A 20 16.84 34.04 -46.83
CA ARG A 20 17.28 33.97 -48.25
C ARG A 20 18.80 33.81 -48.49
N ILE A 21 19.27 32.63 -48.97
CA ILE A 21 19.49 32.21 -50.39
C ILE A 21 20.76 32.90 -51.00
N SER A 22 21.76 32.27 -51.63
CA SER A 22 22.05 30.86 -52.01
C SER A 22 23.51 30.70 -52.53
N ILE A 23 23.81 29.54 -53.18
CA ILE A 23 24.89 29.22 -54.17
C ILE A 23 25.93 28.15 -53.71
N LEU A 24 26.11 27.14 -54.56
CA LEU A 24 27.04 25.99 -54.51
C LEU A 24 28.33 26.31 -55.32
N PRO A 25 29.49 25.61 -55.19
CA PRO A 25 29.57 24.22 -55.68
C PRO A 25 30.61 23.23 -55.06
N ARG A 26 30.26 21.94 -55.20
CA ARG A 26 31.12 20.75 -55.46
C ARG A 26 32.61 20.77 -55.03
N LEU A 27 32.96 19.81 -54.16
CA LEU A 27 34.19 19.02 -54.31
C LEU A 27 33.91 17.54 -54.02
N LEU A 28 34.65 16.66 -54.70
CA LEU A 28 34.20 15.31 -55.04
C LEU A 28 35.38 14.34 -54.93
N ARG A 29 35.22 13.25 -54.16
CA ARG A 29 35.77 11.87 -54.35
C ARG A 29 36.33 11.22 -53.08
N ARG A 30 35.68 10.09 -52.75
CA ARG A 30 36.27 8.78 -52.40
C ARG A 30 37.43 8.76 -51.38
N HIS A 31 37.17 8.11 -50.24
CA HIS A 31 37.70 6.76 -50.03
C HIS A 31 36.77 5.91 -49.15
N LYS A 32 36.46 4.69 -49.60
CA LYS A 32 35.83 3.64 -48.77
C LYS A 32 36.93 2.92 -47.98
N ARG A 33 36.76 2.75 -46.65
CA ARG A 33 36.96 1.46 -45.94
C ARG A 33 36.68 1.58 -44.44
N GLN A 34 36.30 0.43 -43.86
CA GLN A 34 36.30 0.10 -42.42
C GLN A 34 35.40 0.91 -41.47
N ALA A 35 34.19 0.39 -41.24
CA ALA A 35 33.79 -0.09 -39.91
C ALA A 35 32.58 -1.04 -40.05
N ARG A 36 32.75 -2.32 -39.73
CA ARG A 36 31.64 -3.22 -39.36
C ARG A 36 31.71 -3.39 -37.85
N ALA A 37 30.75 -2.81 -37.14
CA ALA A 37 30.43 -3.18 -35.76
C ALA A 37 28.91 -3.29 -35.68
N SER A 38 28.42 -4.47 -35.33
CA SER A 38 27.00 -4.82 -35.33
C SER A 38 26.28 -4.17 -34.15
N GLN A 39 25.43 -3.18 -34.42
CA GLN A 39 24.40 -2.74 -33.48
C GLN A 39 23.11 -3.50 -33.77
N HIS A 40 22.90 -4.61 -33.06
CA HIS A 40 21.56 -5.16 -32.89
C HIS A 40 20.80 -4.25 -31.93
N ILE A 41 20.15 -3.23 -32.48
CA ILE A 41 19.15 -2.45 -31.75
C ILE A 41 17.87 -3.30 -31.76
N SER A 42 17.64 -4.04 -30.67
CA SER A 42 16.34 -4.63 -30.41
C SER A 42 15.30 -3.50 -30.36
N PRO A 43 14.14 -3.63 -31.03
CA PRO A 43 13.11 -2.61 -30.97
C PRO A 43 12.59 -2.47 -29.52
N PRO A 44 12.15 -1.27 -29.09
CA PRO A 44 11.55 -1.10 -27.79
C PRO A 44 10.32 -2.00 -27.68
N ILE A 45 10.31 -2.89 -26.68
CA ILE A 45 9.20 -3.81 -26.43
C ILE A 45 8.04 -2.99 -25.85
N THR A 46 7.20 -2.48 -26.74
CA THR A 46 5.90 -1.93 -26.36
C THR A 46 4.88 -3.06 -26.33
N HIS A 47 4.97 -3.95 -25.32
CA HIS A 47 3.88 -4.88 -24.99
C HIS A 47 2.70 -4.11 -24.40
N ARG A 48 1.97 -3.39 -25.27
CA ARG A 48 0.57 -3.10 -25.00
C ARG A 48 -0.17 -4.43 -25.12
N HIS A 49 -0.32 -5.11 -23.99
CA HIS A 49 -1.25 -6.24 -23.87
C HIS A 49 -2.67 -5.71 -24.08
N ASN A 50 -3.07 -5.57 -25.34
CA ASN A 50 -4.44 -5.32 -25.77
C ASN A 50 -5.29 -6.62 -25.66
N GLY A 51 -4.94 -7.44 -24.65
CA GLY A 51 -5.37 -8.81 -24.48
C GLY A 51 -6.64 -8.86 -23.65
N TYR A 52 -7.66 -9.49 -24.22
CA TYR A 52 -8.83 -9.96 -23.48
C TYR A 52 -8.39 -10.68 -22.19
N LEU A 53 -8.82 -10.17 -21.04
CA LEU A 53 -8.67 -10.84 -19.76
C LEU A 53 -9.89 -11.76 -19.57
N PRO A 54 -9.72 -13.08 -19.50
CA PRO A 54 -10.84 -13.98 -19.30
C PRO A 54 -11.56 -13.73 -17.96
N PRO A 55 -12.90 -13.91 -17.91
CA PRO A 55 -13.67 -14.02 -16.69
C PRO A 55 -13.02 -14.99 -15.69
N LEU A 56 -13.25 -14.78 -14.39
CA LEU A 56 -12.60 -15.56 -13.32
C LEU A 56 -12.88 -17.07 -13.48
N GLU A 57 -14.10 -17.40 -13.86
CA GLU A 57 -14.64 -18.73 -14.10
C GLU A 57 -14.07 -19.44 -15.34
N GLU A 58 -13.51 -18.68 -16.30
CA GLU A 58 -12.89 -19.17 -17.54
C GLU A 58 -11.36 -19.30 -17.45
N ARG A 59 -10.74 -18.85 -16.35
CA ARG A 59 -9.29 -18.92 -16.18
C ARG A 59 -8.78 -20.36 -16.00
N PRO A 60 -7.60 -20.71 -16.53
CA PRO A 60 -7.02 -22.05 -16.41
C PRO A 60 -6.97 -22.61 -14.98
N LEU A 61 -6.71 -21.75 -13.98
CA LEU A 61 -6.64 -22.07 -12.56
C LEU A 61 -7.76 -21.33 -11.80
N LYS A 62 -9.02 -21.50 -12.24
CA LYS A 62 -10.18 -20.75 -11.74
C LYS A 62 -10.40 -20.82 -10.22
N THR A 63 -10.06 -21.93 -9.54
CA THR A 63 -10.17 -22.05 -8.06
C THR A 63 -8.87 -21.72 -7.31
N THR A 64 -7.90 -21.12 -7.99
CA THR A 64 -6.66 -20.60 -7.40
C THR A 64 -6.68 -19.08 -7.31
N ILE A 65 -6.21 -18.53 -6.20
CA ILE A 65 -5.96 -17.09 -6.03
C ILE A 65 -4.58 -16.86 -5.40
N CYS A 66 -3.87 -15.86 -5.89
CA CYS A 66 -2.67 -15.32 -5.24
C CYS A 66 -3.00 -14.00 -4.55
N LEU A 67 -2.81 -13.95 -3.24
CA LEU A 67 -2.87 -12.76 -2.41
C LEU A 67 -1.46 -12.27 -2.09
N PHE A 68 -1.21 -10.98 -2.23
CA PHE A 68 0.10 -10.37 -1.99
C PHE A 68 0.00 -9.26 -0.93
N ASP A 69 0.94 -9.20 0.00
CA ASP A 69 1.28 -7.94 0.65
C ASP A 69 1.83 -6.91 -0.38
N VAL A 70 1.95 -5.63 0.00
CA VAL A 70 2.39 -4.53 -0.86
C VAL A 70 3.84 -4.09 -0.59
N ASP A 71 4.16 -3.68 0.65
CA ASP A 71 5.43 -3.03 1.01
C ASP A 71 6.52 -4.07 1.30
N GLU A 72 7.60 -4.07 0.51
CA GLU A 72 8.65 -5.12 0.45
C GLU A 72 8.17 -6.48 -0.10
N THR A 73 6.93 -6.58 -0.59
CA THR A 73 6.42 -7.79 -1.24
C THR A 73 6.14 -7.58 -2.73
N LEU A 74 5.37 -6.56 -3.10
CA LEU A 74 5.15 -6.16 -4.50
C LEU A 74 6.01 -4.97 -4.93
N THR A 75 6.36 -4.10 -3.98
CA THR A 75 7.15 -2.89 -4.24
C THR A 75 8.23 -2.72 -3.17
N PRO A 76 9.36 -2.07 -3.45
CA PRO A 76 10.30 -1.68 -2.39
C PRO A 76 9.64 -0.72 -1.41
N ALA A 77 10.00 -0.71 -0.12
CA ALA A 77 9.28 0.02 0.92
C ALA A 77 8.94 1.47 0.53
N ARG A 78 7.63 1.76 0.50
CA ARG A 78 7.06 3.08 0.17
C ARG A 78 7.47 3.61 -1.20
N ARG A 79 7.73 2.73 -2.17
CA ARG A 79 7.96 3.06 -3.57
C ARG A 79 6.91 2.43 -4.48
N HIS A 80 6.91 2.84 -5.74
CA HIS A 80 6.07 2.28 -6.79
C HIS A 80 6.52 0.85 -7.18
N ALA A 81 5.57 0.05 -7.67
CA ALA A 81 5.85 -1.22 -8.34
C ALA A 81 6.72 -1.00 -9.57
N THR A 82 7.58 -1.98 -9.89
CA THR A 82 8.36 -1.96 -11.12
C THR A 82 7.47 -2.35 -12.31
N PRO A 83 7.76 -1.87 -13.54
CA PRO A 83 7.04 -2.34 -14.73
C PRO A 83 7.13 -3.86 -14.95
N GLU A 84 8.22 -4.51 -14.51
CA GLU A 84 8.37 -5.97 -14.56
C GLU A 84 7.39 -6.67 -13.62
N MET A 85 7.22 -6.18 -12.39
CA MET A 85 6.23 -6.73 -11.45
C MET A 85 4.81 -6.60 -12.00
N LEU A 86 4.46 -5.44 -12.55
CA LEU A 86 3.12 -5.21 -13.12
C LEU A 86 2.84 -6.08 -14.35
N ASP A 87 3.85 -6.29 -15.22
CA ASP A 87 3.76 -7.24 -16.34
C ASP A 87 3.58 -8.69 -15.86
N LEU A 88 4.38 -9.12 -14.86
CA LEU A 88 4.26 -10.46 -14.29
C LEU A 88 2.88 -10.70 -13.66
N LEU A 89 2.38 -9.74 -12.88
CA LEU A 89 1.03 -9.79 -12.31
C LEU A 89 -0.04 -9.84 -13.40
N ALA A 90 0.08 -9.05 -14.47
CA ALA A 90 -0.85 -9.10 -15.59
C ALA A 90 -0.87 -10.47 -16.29
N ARG A 91 0.29 -11.13 -16.42
CA ARG A 91 0.40 -12.49 -16.98
C ARG A 91 -0.09 -13.58 -16.02
N LEU A 92 0.16 -13.44 -14.72
CA LEU A 92 -0.39 -14.31 -13.67
C LEU A 92 -1.93 -14.25 -13.64
N ARG A 93 -2.49 -13.04 -13.79
CA ARG A 93 -3.93 -12.79 -13.81
C ARG A 93 -4.65 -13.47 -14.98
N GLN A 94 -3.96 -13.78 -16.08
CA GLN A 94 -4.50 -14.60 -17.16
C GLN A 94 -4.66 -16.08 -16.75
N LYS A 95 -3.90 -16.55 -15.74
CA LYS A 95 -3.93 -17.94 -15.24
C LYS A 95 -4.86 -18.14 -14.04
N CYS A 96 -4.88 -17.23 -13.06
CA CYS A 96 -5.62 -17.41 -11.80
C CYS A 96 -6.22 -16.10 -11.23
N ALA A 97 -6.92 -16.22 -10.09
CA ALA A 97 -7.20 -15.14 -9.15
C ALA A 97 -5.94 -14.31 -8.79
N ILE A 98 -5.96 -12.97 -8.83
CA ILE A 98 -4.98 -12.17 -8.07
C ILE A 98 -5.63 -11.08 -7.21
N GLY A 99 -5.02 -10.81 -6.06
CA GLY A 99 -5.38 -9.66 -5.22
C GLY A 99 -4.25 -9.20 -4.31
N TYR A 100 -4.35 -7.98 -3.78
CA TYR A 100 -3.45 -7.51 -2.73
C TYR A 100 -4.17 -7.39 -1.39
N VAL A 101 -3.43 -7.50 -0.28
CA VAL A 101 -3.88 -7.21 1.08
C VAL A 101 -2.84 -6.39 1.85
N GLY A 102 -3.18 -5.14 2.15
CA GLY A 102 -2.28 -4.20 2.82
C GLY A 102 -2.95 -3.48 3.98
N GLY A 103 -2.20 -3.22 5.06
CA GLY A 103 -2.70 -2.51 6.25
C GLY A 103 -2.83 -0.99 6.10
N SER A 104 -2.36 -0.41 4.99
CA SER A 104 -2.51 1.02 4.68
C SER A 104 -3.88 1.32 4.04
N ASP A 105 -4.25 2.60 3.96
CA ASP A 105 -5.43 3.05 3.23
C ASP A 105 -5.32 2.88 1.69
N PHE A 106 -6.46 2.96 1.02
CA PHE A 106 -6.60 2.79 -0.43
C PHE A 106 -5.75 3.77 -1.25
N ASN A 107 -5.58 5.02 -0.79
CA ASN A 107 -4.82 6.02 -1.54
C ASN A 107 -3.34 5.64 -1.60
N LYS A 108 -2.79 5.07 -0.51
CA LYS A 108 -1.42 4.56 -0.51
C LYS A 108 -1.24 3.36 -1.45
N GLN A 109 -2.21 2.44 -1.56
CA GLN A 109 -2.10 1.38 -2.59
C GLN A 109 -2.27 1.92 -4.01
N GLN A 110 -3.12 2.92 -4.22
CA GLN A 110 -3.24 3.61 -5.51
C GLN A 110 -1.95 4.33 -5.91
N GLU A 111 -1.21 4.90 -4.96
CA GLU A 111 0.12 5.48 -5.19
C GLU A 111 1.16 4.41 -5.52
N GLN A 112 1.20 3.30 -4.78
CA GLN A 112 2.26 2.29 -4.92
C GLN A 112 2.07 1.34 -6.11
N LEU A 113 0.84 0.94 -6.42
CA LEU A 113 0.55 -0.12 -7.40
C LEU A 113 -0.11 0.39 -8.69
N GLY A 114 -0.77 1.55 -8.64
CA GLY A 114 -1.38 2.19 -9.80
C GLY A 114 -0.74 3.54 -10.12
N ASP A 115 -1.44 4.34 -10.92
CA ASP A 115 -1.05 5.71 -11.26
C ASP A 115 -2.29 6.60 -11.50
N ALA A 116 -2.09 7.87 -11.85
CA ALA A 116 -3.18 8.83 -12.05
C ALA A 116 -4.04 8.58 -13.32
N GLN A 117 -3.66 7.64 -14.18
CA GLN A 117 -4.40 7.17 -15.36
C GLN A 117 -4.93 5.74 -15.15
N THR A 118 -4.30 4.95 -14.27
CA THR A 118 -4.53 3.54 -14.06
C THR A 118 -5.00 3.28 -12.61
N PRO A 119 -6.31 3.19 -12.35
CA PRO A 119 -6.82 2.87 -11.02
C PRO A 119 -6.37 1.47 -10.59
N VAL A 120 -5.86 1.33 -9.38
CA VAL A 120 -5.32 0.05 -8.86
C VAL A 120 -6.37 -1.06 -8.88
N THR A 121 -7.65 -0.72 -8.73
CA THR A 121 -8.78 -1.65 -8.80
C THR A 121 -9.03 -2.24 -10.19
N THR A 122 -8.37 -1.73 -11.24
CA THR A 122 -8.35 -2.34 -12.57
C THR A 122 -7.21 -3.33 -12.77
N LEU A 123 -6.18 -3.31 -11.90
CA LEU A 123 -4.98 -4.15 -12.01
C LEU A 123 -5.14 -5.53 -11.33
N PHE A 124 -5.95 -5.60 -10.27
CA PHE A 124 -6.22 -6.82 -9.50
C PHE A 124 -7.68 -7.24 -9.58
N ASP A 125 -7.98 -8.51 -9.31
CA ASP A 125 -9.36 -8.99 -9.18
C ASP A 125 -9.94 -8.69 -7.81
N PHE A 126 -9.09 -8.71 -6.77
CA PHE A 126 -9.44 -8.31 -5.42
C PHE A 126 -8.46 -7.26 -4.88
N CYS A 127 -8.98 -6.24 -4.21
CA CYS A 127 -8.19 -5.18 -3.60
C CYS A 127 -8.60 -5.06 -2.13
N PHE A 128 -7.69 -5.34 -1.19
CA PHE A 128 -7.96 -5.32 0.24
C PHE A 128 -7.09 -4.28 0.95
N SER A 129 -7.61 -3.06 1.02
CA SER A 129 -7.05 -1.96 1.81
C SER A 129 -7.47 -2.09 3.27
N GLU A 130 -6.65 -1.59 4.20
CA GLU A 130 -6.88 -1.71 5.65
C GLU A 130 -7.20 -3.16 6.06
N ASN A 131 -6.35 -4.12 5.66
CA ASN A 131 -6.53 -5.56 5.84
C ASN A 131 -7.82 -6.16 5.23
N GLY A 132 -8.50 -5.40 4.35
CA GLY A 132 -9.77 -5.79 3.72
C GLY A 132 -11.00 -5.16 4.35
N LEU A 133 -10.89 -4.19 5.25
CA LEU A 133 -12.04 -3.40 5.71
C LEU A 133 -12.61 -2.51 4.61
N THR A 134 -11.72 -2.00 3.75
CA THR A 134 -12.03 -1.35 2.48
C THR A 134 -11.66 -2.33 1.37
N ALA A 135 -12.66 -2.90 0.71
CA ALA A 135 -12.48 -4.02 -0.21
C ALA A 135 -13.15 -3.79 -1.57
N PHE A 136 -12.54 -4.27 -2.65
CA PHE A 136 -13.10 -4.28 -4.00
C PHE A 136 -12.96 -5.64 -4.66
N LYS A 137 -13.90 -5.99 -5.54
CA LYS A 137 -13.84 -7.11 -6.49
C LYS A 137 -14.11 -6.60 -7.90
N LEU A 138 -13.21 -6.86 -8.85
CA LEU A 138 -13.34 -6.47 -10.27
C LEU A 138 -13.75 -4.99 -10.44
N GLY A 139 -13.06 -4.07 -9.74
CA GLY A 139 -13.39 -2.64 -9.75
C GLY A 139 -14.54 -2.21 -8.85
N GLN A 140 -15.43 -3.13 -8.43
CA GLN A 140 -16.64 -2.81 -7.66
C GLN A 140 -16.39 -2.90 -6.15
N PRO A 141 -16.89 -1.96 -5.33
CA PRO A 141 -16.74 -2.01 -3.89
C PRO A 141 -17.54 -3.17 -3.28
N LEU A 142 -16.91 -3.89 -2.34
CA LEU A 142 -17.56 -4.87 -1.48
C LEU A 142 -18.05 -4.20 -0.18
N PRO A 143 -18.94 -4.86 0.61
CA PRO A 143 -19.42 -4.31 1.87
C PRO A 143 -18.28 -3.98 2.84
N SER A 144 -18.14 -2.69 3.19
CA SER A 144 -17.10 -2.20 4.08
C SER A 144 -17.53 -2.17 5.55
N ASN A 145 -16.59 -2.47 6.44
CA ASN A 145 -16.76 -2.36 7.88
C ASN A 145 -15.85 -1.25 8.44
N SER A 146 -16.11 -0.81 9.65
CA SER A 146 -15.30 0.20 10.33
C SER A 146 -15.31 0.00 11.84
N PHE A 147 -14.26 0.46 12.53
CA PHE A 147 -14.11 0.28 13.97
C PHE A 147 -15.33 0.77 14.73
N ILE A 148 -15.86 1.94 14.36
CA ILE A 148 -17.04 2.54 15.00
C ILE A 148 -18.34 1.75 14.72
N LYS A 149 -18.49 1.13 13.54
CA LYS A 149 -19.60 0.20 13.25
C LYS A 149 -19.53 -1.08 14.10
N TYR A 150 -18.32 -1.56 14.39
CA TYR A 150 -18.12 -2.75 15.22
C TYR A 150 -18.34 -2.47 16.71
N ILE A 151 -17.65 -1.47 17.26
CA ILE A 151 -17.63 -1.22 18.71
C ILE A 151 -18.89 -0.47 19.19
N GLY A 152 -19.48 0.38 18.34
CA GLY A 152 -20.58 1.27 18.68
C GLY A 152 -20.14 2.54 19.43
N GLU A 153 -20.88 3.64 19.21
CA GLU A 153 -20.56 4.96 19.78
C GLU A 153 -20.46 4.97 21.31
N ASP A 154 -21.34 4.28 22.03
CA ASP A 154 -21.35 4.32 23.51
C ASP A 154 -20.09 3.68 24.12
N ASN A 155 -19.71 2.49 23.64
CA ASN A 155 -18.46 1.83 24.02
C ASN A 155 -17.23 2.65 23.57
N TYR A 156 -17.27 3.25 22.37
CA TYR A 156 -16.17 4.08 21.89
C TYR A 156 -15.96 5.34 22.74
N LYS A 157 -17.04 6.05 23.11
CA LYS A 157 -16.98 7.18 24.04
C LYS A 157 -16.41 6.78 25.40
N GLU A 158 -16.69 5.58 25.88
CA GLU A 158 -16.11 5.08 27.13
C GLU A 158 -14.62 4.74 27.00
N LEU A 159 -14.23 4.06 25.92
CA LEU A 159 -12.82 3.77 25.58
C LEU A 159 -12.00 5.06 25.49
N VAL A 160 -12.48 6.06 24.76
CA VAL A 160 -11.84 7.38 24.61
C VAL A 160 -11.75 8.11 25.95
N ARG A 161 -12.84 8.17 26.73
CA ARG A 161 -12.85 8.84 28.05
C ARG A 161 -11.83 8.23 29.01
N PHE A 162 -11.81 6.90 29.11
CA PHE A 162 -10.85 6.19 29.95
C PHE A 162 -9.41 6.44 29.48
N THR A 163 -9.17 6.36 28.17
CA THR A 163 -7.85 6.60 27.57
C THR A 163 -7.35 8.02 27.84
N LEU A 164 -8.20 9.04 27.67
CA LEU A 164 -7.84 10.44 27.92
C LEU A 164 -7.58 10.73 29.40
N HIS A 165 -8.40 10.21 30.33
CA HIS A 165 -8.13 10.34 31.76
C HIS A 165 -6.80 9.66 32.13
N HIS A 166 -6.57 8.43 31.65
CA HIS A 166 -5.33 7.72 31.93
C HIS A 166 -4.10 8.48 31.43
N ILE A 167 -4.14 9.02 30.20
CA ILE A 167 -3.04 9.82 29.64
C ILE A 167 -2.85 11.15 30.39
N ALA A 168 -3.92 11.75 30.92
CA ALA A 168 -3.81 12.94 31.77
C ALA A 168 -3.01 12.63 33.06
N ASP A 169 -3.32 11.52 33.72
CA ASP A 169 -2.73 11.09 34.99
C ASP A 169 -1.32 10.48 34.88
N LEU A 170 -0.87 10.07 33.69
CA LEU A 170 0.47 9.52 33.48
C LEU A 170 1.57 10.53 33.83
N ASP A 171 2.46 10.19 34.76
CA ASP A 171 3.72 10.93 34.96
C ASP A 171 4.78 10.39 33.99
N ILE A 172 5.05 11.15 32.93
CA ILE A 172 6.07 10.85 31.91
C ILE A 172 6.82 12.13 31.54
N PRO A 173 8.12 12.06 31.16
CA PRO A 173 8.96 13.26 31.01
C PRO A 173 8.46 14.28 29.98
N VAL A 174 7.68 13.83 28.99
CA VAL A 174 7.20 14.65 27.86
C VAL A 174 5.78 14.23 27.50
N LYS A 175 4.92 15.23 27.25
CA LYS A 175 3.63 15.07 26.55
C LYS A 175 3.56 16.07 25.38
N ARG A 176 2.89 15.69 24.30
CA ARG A 176 2.74 16.49 23.06
C ARG A 176 1.27 16.57 22.65
N GLY A 177 0.89 15.95 21.55
CA GLY A 177 -0.45 16.01 20.97
C GLY A 177 -0.74 14.80 20.08
N THR A 178 -2.00 14.64 19.67
CA THR A 178 -2.52 13.43 19.00
C THR A 178 -2.22 12.18 19.83
N PHE A 179 -2.80 12.13 21.03
CA PHE A 179 -2.74 11.01 21.96
C PHE A 179 -3.60 9.82 21.53
N ILE A 180 -4.67 10.11 20.78
CA ILE A 180 -5.61 9.15 20.20
C ILE A 180 -5.79 9.55 18.73
N GLU A 181 -5.49 8.64 17.81
CA GLU A 181 -5.70 8.79 16.37
C GLU A 181 -6.70 7.74 15.91
N PHE A 182 -7.93 8.17 15.64
CA PHE A 182 -8.99 7.31 15.09
C PHE A 182 -8.74 7.08 13.59
N ARG A 183 -8.81 5.81 13.17
CA ARG A 183 -8.74 5.35 11.78
C ARG A 183 -9.96 4.51 11.46
N ASN A 184 -10.21 4.24 10.18
CA ASN A 184 -11.39 3.45 9.79
C ASN A 184 -11.34 2.02 10.35
N GLY A 185 -10.16 1.37 10.41
CA GLY A 185 -10.01 0.04 11.01
C GLY A 185 -9.61 -0.06 12.48
N MET A 186 -9.11 1.00 13.11
CA MET A 186 -8.46 0.91 14.42
C MET A 186 -8.34 2.27 15.11
N VAL A 187 -7.83 2.26 16.35
CA VAL A 187 -7.43 3.46 17.07
C VAL A 187 -5.97 3.31 17.50
N ASN A 188 -5.09 4.22 17.08
CA ASN A 188 -3.71 4.28 17.56
C ASN A 188 -3.67 5.17 18.81
N ILE A 189 -3.14 4.64 19.91
CA ILE A 189 -3.00 5.35 21.19
C ILE A 189 -1.51 5.56 21.47
N SER A 190 -1.13 6.80 21.82
CA SER A 190 0.25 7.22 22.09
C SER A 190 0.31 8.03 23.38
N PRO A 191 0.94 7.53 24.46
CA PRO A 191 1.02 8.26 25.74
C PRO A 191 1.77 9.61 25.64
N VAL A 192 2.87 9.65 24.91
CA VAL A 192 3.63 10.89 24.62
C VAL A 192 2.93 11.76 23.58
N GLY A 193 2.10 11.17 22.72
CA GLY A 193 1.40 11.82 21.61
C GLY A 193 2.18 11.72 20.29
N ARG A 194 1.48 11.49 19.18
CA ARG A 194 2.08 11.33 17.83
C ARG A 194 2.77 12.59 17.30
N ASN A 195 2.47 13.78 17.83
CA ASN A 195 3.20 15.01 17.49
C ASN A 195 4.63 15.09 18.08
N ALA A 196 5.08 14.08 18.84
CA ALA A 196 6.47 14.01 19.31
C ALA A 196 7.50 13.98 18.16
N SER A 197 8.59 14.72 18.34
CA SER A 197 9.74 14.74 17.42
C SER A 197 10.46 13.38 17.41
N ASN A 198 11.35 13.13 16.43
CA ASN A 198 12.08 11.86 16.38
C ASN A 198 12.96 11.62 17.63
N ASP A 199 13.57 12.68 18.18
CA ASP A 199 14.38 12.59 19.39
C ASP A 199 13.50 12.33 20.63
N GLU A 200 12.33 12.97 20.71
CA GLU A 200 11.33 12.73 21.76
C GLU A 200 10.75 11.32 21.69
N ARG A 201 10.52 10.80 20.48
CA ARG A 201 10.07 9.42 20.23
C ARG A 201 11.09 8.41 20.73
N LYS A 202 12.38 8.66 20.47
CA LYS A 202 13.48 7.80 20.95
C LYS A 202 13.63 7.87 22.47
N ALA A 203 13.60 9.07 23.05
CA ALA A 203 13.63 9.25 24.49
C ALA A 203 12.44 8.58 25.19
N PHE A 204 11.24 8.64 24.60
CA PHE A 204 10.08 7.91 25.12
C PHE A 204 10.22 6.40 24.97
N GLU A 205 10.74 5.89 23.85
CA GLU A 205 10.96 4.45 23.65
C GLU A 205 11.93 3.88 24.71
N ASP A 206 13.04 4.57 24.96
CA ASP A 206 14.03 4.16 25.96
C ASP A 206 13.48 4.30 27.40
N TYR A 207 12.64 5.32 27.66
CA TYR A 207 11.91 5.44 28.92
C TYR A 207 10.88 4.33 29.12
N ASP A 208 10.11 3.99 28.09
CA ASP A 208 9.06 2.96 28.10
C ASP A 208 9.63 1.54 28.27
N LYS A 209 10.80 1.24 27.72
CA LYS A 209 11.52 -0.03 27.98
C LYS A 209 11.84 -0.24 29.46
N ILE A 210 12.07 0.83 30.22
CA ILE A 210 12.39 0.79 31.65
C ILE A 210 11.10 0.81 32.49
N HIS A 211 10.18 1.74 32.19
CA HIS A 211 9.01 2.04 33.02
C HIS A 211 7.73 1.32 32.59
N ASN A 212 7.75 0.60 31.46
CA ASN A 212 6.66 -0.25 30.95
C ASN A 212 5.32 0.49 30.71
N VAL A 213 5.37 1.80 30.42
CA VAL A 213 4.20 2.69 30.30
C VAL A 213 3.12 2.11 29.37
N ARG A 214 3.48 1.70 28.15
CA ARG A 214 2.54 1.14 27.17
C ARG A 214 2.02 -0.24 27.59
N ARG A 215 2.88 -1.10 28.15
CA ARG A 215 2.49 -2.44 28.61
C ARG A 215 1.45 -2.37 29.71
N ASP A 216 1.68 -1.52 30.70
CA ASP A 216 0.82 -1.40 31.88
C ASP A 216 -0.49 -0.65 31.56
N PHE A 217 -0.46 0.27 30.58
CA PHE A 217 -1.66 0.89 30.01
C PHE A 217 -2.50 -0.12 29.20
N VAL A 218 -1.87 -0.91 28.33
CA VAL A 218 -2.54 -2.00 27.59
C VAL A 218 -3.16 -3.02 28.53
N ALA A 219 -2.51 -3.36 29.66
CA ALA A 219 -3.08 -4.25 30.67
C ALA A 219 -4.39 -3.68 31.25
N LYS A 220 -4.41 -2.40 31.65
CA LYS A 220 -5.60 -1.70 32.18
C LYS A 220 -6.73 -1.60 31.14
N LEU A 221 -6.39 -1.36 29.87
CA LEU A 221 -7.35 -1.35 28.77
C LEU A 221 -7.94 -2.74 28.52
N ARG A 222 -7.12 -3.79 28.56
CA ARG A 222 -7.56 -5.18 28.39
C ARG A 222 -8.46 -5.64 29.53
N GLU A 223 -8.14 -5.29 30.77
CA GLU A 223 -8.98 -5.55 31.94
C GLU A 223 -10.38 -4.91 31.78
N LYS A 224 -10.42 -3.63 31.39
CA LYS A 224 -11.68 -2.89 31.28
C LYS A 224 -12.51 -3.22 30.03
N PHE A 225 -11.86 -3.40 28.88
CA PHE A 225 -12.52 -3.47 27.56
C PHE A 225 -12.30 -4.78 26.82
N GLY A 226 -11.59 -5.77 27.38
CA GLY A 226 -11.36 -7.07 26.72
C GLY A 226 -12.65 -7.82 26.36
N HIS A 227 -13.73 -7.58 27.11
CA HIS A 227 -15.07 -8.12 26.83
C HIS A 227 -15.68 -7.63 25.50
N LEU A 228 -15.14 -6.56 24.91
CA LEU A 228 -15.55 -6.03 23.59
C LEU A 228 -14.85 -6.73 22.41
N GLY A 229 -14.07 -7.80 22.65
CA GLY A 229 -13.37 -8.54 21.59
C GLY A 229 -12.25 -7.72 20.93
N LEU A 230 -11.53 -6.92 21.71
CA LEU A 230 -10.46 -6.04 21.23
C LEU A 230 -9.07 -6.64 21.43
N THR A 231 -8.27 -6.60 20.37
CA THR A 231 -6.82 -6.81 20.38
C THR A 231 -6.10 -5.48 20.64
N PHE A 232 -5.01 -5.56 21.40
CA PHE A 232 -4.14 -4.43 21.76
C PHE A 232 -2.71 -4.79 21.38
N SER A 233 -2.13 -4.13 20.37
CA SER A 233 -0.80 -4.45 19.83
C SER A 233 0.17 -3.30 20.05
N ILE A 234 1.26 -3.52 20.79
CA ILE A 234 2.30 -2.52 21.04
C ILE A 234 3.27 -2.52 19.86
N GLY A 235 3.36 -1.39 19.15
CA GLY A 235 4.11 -1.28 17.90
C GLY A 235 4.90 0.01 17.79
N GLY A 236 6.13 -0.11 17.25
CA GLY A 236 7.05 1.00 17.08
C GLY A 236 7.47 1.68 18.39
N MET A 237 7.84 2.96 18.31
CA MET A 237 8.53 3.67 19.39
C MET A 237 7.61 4.20 20.49
N ILE A 238 6.40 4.66 20.14
CA ILE A 238 5.57 5.53 21.00
C ILE A 238 4.13 5.10 21.24
N SER A 239 3.64 4.11 20.51
CA SER A 239 2.20 3.83 20.43
C SER A 239 1.86 2.35 20.58
N PHE A 240 0.56 2.09 20.65
CA PHE A 240 -0.06 0.79 20.45
C PHE A 240 -1.38 0.97 19.71
N ASP A 241 -1.77 -0.04 18.93
CA ASP A 241 -3.02 -0.06 18.17
C ASP A 241 -4.10 -0.85 18.91
N VAL A 242 -5.34 -0.36 18.84
CA VAL A 242 -6.55 -1.01 19.38
C VAL A 242 -7.51 -1.28 18.23
N PHE A 243 -7.83 -2.54 18.04
CA PHE A 243 -8.67 -3.01 16.94
C PHE A 243 -9.42 -4.29 17.34
N PRO A 244 -10.50 -4.68 16.64
CA PRO A 244 -11.22 -5.91 16.95
C PRO A 244 -10.38 -7.13 16.61
N THR A 245 -10.49 -8.19 17.40
CA THR A 245 -9.75 -9.44 17.16
C THR A 245 -10.09 -10.03 15.78
N GLY A 246 -9.07 -10.49 15.05
CA GLY A 246 -9.25 -10.96 13.66
C GLY A 246 -9.39 -9.85 12.62
N TRP A 247 -8.91 -8.62 12.90
CA TRP A 247 -8.76 -7.51 11.94
C TRP A 247 -7.30 -7.31 11.48
N ASP A 248 -6.46 -8.31 11.71
CA ASP A 248 -5.24 -8.58 10.93
C ASP A 248 -5.59 -8.99 9.47
N LYS A 249 -4.59 -9.40 8.68
CA LYS A 249 -4.78 -9.72 7.26
C LYS A 249 -5.71 -10.89 6.98
N THR A 250 -5.91 -11.84 7.92
CA THR A 250 -6.91 -12.91 7.76
C THR A 250 -8.33 -12.36 7.59
N TYR A 251 -8.57 -11.10 7.97
CA TYR A 251 -9.85 -10.43 7.74
C TYR A 251 -10.29 -10.51 6.27
N CYS A 252 -9.37 -10.36 5.30
CA CYS A 252 -9.71 -10.32 3.88
C CYS A 252 -10.30 -11.64 3.36
N LEU A 253 -9.92 -12.78 3.96
CA LEU A 253 -10.36 -14.13 3.53
C LEU A 253 -11.88 -14.29 3.64
N ARG A 254 -12.54 -13.58 4.57
CA ARG A 254 -14.01 -13.58 4.71
C ARG A 254 -14.73 -13.05 3.47
N HIS A 255 -14.08 -12.20 2.67
CA HIS A 255 -14.64 -11.71 1.41
C HIS A 255 -14.65 -12.80 0.36
N LEU A 256 -13.58 -13.60 0.27
CA LEU A 256 -13.53 -14.76 -0.63
C LEU A 256 -14.63 -15.78 -0.26
N GLU A 257 -14.77 -16.08 1.04
CA GLU A 257 -15.83 -16.96 1.55
C GLU A 257 -17.25 -16.42 1.34
N SER A 258 -17.43 -15.09 1.42
CA SER A 258 -18.73 -14.43 1.18
C SER A 258 -19.09 -14.40 -0.30
N GLU A 259 -18.11 -14.16 -1.17
CA GLU A 259 -18.28 -14.21 -2.62
C GLU A 259 -18.54 -15.63 -3.14
N ALA A 260 -17.88 -16.65 -2.56
CA ALA A 260 -18.11 -18.06 -2.89
C ALA A 260 -19.55 -18.52 -2.61
N LYS A 261 -20.25 -17.88 -1.66
CA LYS A 261 -21.66 -18.18 -1.29
C LYS A 261 -22.69 -17.53 -2.21
N LYS A 262 -22.28 -16.66 -3.15
CA LYS A 262 -23.18 -16.02 -4.11
C LYS A 262 -23.47 -16.94 -5.30
N GLU A 263 -24.54 -16.68 -6.03
CA GLU A 263 -24.80 -17.33 -7.31
C GLU A 263 -23.65 -17.01 -8.30
N GLY A 264 -23.10 -18.03 -8.96
CA GLY A 264 -21.87 -17.92 -9.75
C GLY A 264 -20.60 -17.67 -8.93
N GLY A 265 -20.66 -17.80 -7.59
CA GLY A 265 -19.52 -17.68 -6.70
C GLY A 265 -18.45 -18.74 -6.97
N ILE A 266 -17.18 -18.34 -6.87
CA ILE A 266 -16.03 -19.23 -6.97
C ILE A 266 -15.51 -19.51 -5.56
N THR A 267 -15.48 -20.79 -5.18
CA THR A 267 -14.70 -21.25 -4.04
C THR A 267 -13.23 -21.33 -4.47
N TYR A 268 -12.34 -20.69 -3.70
CA TYR A 268 -10.90 -20.78 -3.93
C TYR A 268 -10.32 -21.89 -3.05
N ASP A 269 -10.05 -23.05 -3.66
CA ASP A 269 -9.47 -24.21 -2.97
C ASP A 269 -7.97 -24.02 -2.72
N THR A 270 -7.32 -23.15 -3.49
CA THR A 270 -5.89 -22.85 -3.40
C THR A 270 -5.68 -21.35 -3.24
N ILE A 271 -5.42 -20.91 -2.01
CA ILE A 271 -5.14 -19.50 -1.69
C ILE A 271 -3.64 -19.37 -1.39
N HIS A 272 -2.85 -18.93 -2.36
CA HIS A 272 -1.46 -18.55 -2.09
C HIS A 272 -1.42 -17.19 -1.42
N PHE A 273 -0.56 -17.04 -0.41
CA PHE A 273 -0.26 -15.74 0.20
C PHE A 273 1.24 -15.45 0.11
N PHE A 274 1.62 -14.22 -0.25
CA PHE A 274 3.01 -13.76 -0.29
C PHE A 274 3.19 -12.56 0.66
N GLY A 275 4.23 -12.57 1.50
CA GLY A 275 4.53 -11.48 2.44
C GLY A 275 5.96 -11.49 2.99
N ASP A 276 6.42 -10.33 3.46
CA ASP A 276 7.78 -10.11 3.96
C ASP A 276 7.91 -10.28 5.49
N LYS A 277 6.83 -10.04 6.24
CA LYS A 277 6.80 -10.04 7.72
C LYS A 277 6.01 -11.23 8.26
N THR A 278 6.43 -12.41 7.84
CA THR A 278 5.82 -13.73 8.17
C THR A 278 6.37 -14.35 9.46
N HIS A 279 7.23 -13.64 10.19
CA HIS A 279 7.71 -14.02 11.53
C HIS A 279 6.69 -13.64 12.61
N GLU A 280 6.70 -14.32 13.76
CA GLU A 280 5.79 -14.01 14.88
C GLU A 280 5.86 -12.53 15.30
N GLY A 281 4.71 -11.85 15.30
CA GLY A 281 4.60 -10.40 15.56
C GLY A 281 4.77 -9.50 14.32
N GLY A 282 5.14 -10.07 13.16
CA GLY A 282 5.06 -9.41 11.87
C GLY A 282 3.64 -9.38 11.32
N ASN A 283 3.28 -8.35 10.55
CA ASN A 283 1.89 -8.12 10.10
C ASN A 283 1.39 -9.08 9.00
N ASP A 284 2.20 -10.04 8.58
CA ASP A 284 1.81 -11.10 7.66
C ASP A 284 1.66 -12.46 8.37
N TYR A 285 2.08 -12.56 9.63
CA TYR A 285 2.15 -13.81 10.38
C TYR A 285 0.81 -14.56 10.41
N GLU A 286 -0.28 -13.87 10.78
CA GLU A 286 -1.58 -14.51 10.94
C GLU A 286 -2.12 -15.05 9.60
N ILE A 287 -1.97 -14.30 8.50
CA ILE A 287 -2.42 -14.78 7.18
C ILE A 287 -1.47 -15.81 6.56
N TYR A 288 -0.17 -15.74 6.84
CA TYR A 288 0.82 -16.71 6.37
C TYR A 288 0.69 -18.08 7.05
N THR A 289 0.26 -18.09 8.32
CA THR A 289 0.06 -19.30 9.13
C THR A 289 -1.38 -19.81 9.14
N ASP A 290 -2.32 -19.12 8.48
CA ASP A 290 -3.71 -19.53 8.40
C ASP A 290 -3.86 -20.80 7.53
N ASP A 291 -4.49 -21.85 8.09
CA ASP A 291 -4.69 -23.16 7.44
C ASP A 291 -5.40 -23.09 6.07
N ARG A 292 -6.10 -21.98 5.76
CA ARG A 292 -6.73 -21.74 4.45
C ARG A 292 -5.73 -21.34 3.37
N THR A 293 -4.48 -21.05 3.72
CA THR A 293 -3.48 -20.46 2.82
C THR A 293 -2.26 -21.36 2.61
N ILE A 294 -1.60 -21.15 1.47
CA ILE A 294 -0.27 -21.65 1.18
C ILE A 294 0.66 -20.43 1.22
N GLY A 295 1.26 -20.20 2.38
CA GLY A 295 2.12 -19.05 2.65
C GLY A 295 3.51 -19.16 2.02
N HIS A 296 3.93 -18.10 1.34
CA HIS A 296 5.26 -17.88 0.76
C HIS A 296 5.91 -16.68 1.44
N ALA A 297 6.94 -16.93 2.25
CA ALA A 297 7.76 -15.86 2.80
C ALA A 297 8.72 -15.35 1.71
N VAL A 298 8.87 -14.02 1.60
CA VAL A 298 9.75 -13.38 0.61
C VAL A 298 10.66 -12.36 1.29
N SER A 299 11.88 -12.16 0.77
CA SER A 299 12.77 -11.11 1.24
C SER A 299 12.63 -9.76 0.52
N GLY A 300 11.75 -9.67 -0.49
CA GLY A 300 11.67 -8.53 -1.40
C GLY A 300 10.88 -8.82 -2.69
N PRO A 301 10.55 -7.79 -3.49
CA PRO A 301 9.84 -7.93 -4.77
C PRO A 301 10.54 -8.86 -5.78
N GLU A 302 11.88 -8.89 -5.79
CA GLU A 302 12.66 -9.76 -6.66
C GLU A 302 12.44 -11.25 -6.35
N GLU A 303 12.28 -11.60 -5.07
CA GLU A 303 11.96 -12.97 -4.67
C GLU A 303 10.49 -13.31 -4.95
N THR A 304 9.55 -12.39 -4.71
CA THR A 304 8.16 -12.55 -5.13
C THR A 304 8.07 -12.86 -6.62
N MET A 305 8.79 -12.12 -7.47
CA MET A 305 8.84 -12.39 -8.92
C MET A 305 9.42 -13.76 -9.23
N ARG A 306 10.50 -14.17 -8.54
CA ARG A 306 11.12 -15.49 -8.72
C ARG A 306 10.14 -16.62 -8.41
N ILE A 307 9.52 -16.59 -7.23
CA ILE A 307 8.59 -17.65 -6.78
C ILE A 307 7.34 -17.68 -7.67
N VAL A 308 6.78 -16.53 -8.06
CA VAL A 308 5.63 -16.49 -8.99
C VAL A 308 5.98 -17.09 -10.36
N LYS A 309 7.17 -16.79 -10.91
CA LYS A 309 7.64 -17.38 -12.19
C LYS A 309 7.80 -18.90 -12.08
N GLU A 310 8.39 -19.39 -10.99
CA GLU A 310 8.59 -20.82 -10.72
C GLU A 310 7.27 -21.58 -10.50
N LEU A 311 6.34 -21.04 -9.70
CA LEU A 311 5.07 -21.71 -9.37
C LEU A 311 4.08 -21.77 -10.54
N PHE A 312 4.08 -20.75 -11.39
CA PHE A 312 3.06 -20.57 -12.43
C PHE A 312 3.58 -20.73 -13.86
N ASP A 313 4.86 -21.04 -14.09
CA ASP A 313 5.48 -21.16 -15.41
C ASP A 313 5.27 -19.87 -16.25
N LEU A 314 5.96 -18.80 -15.83
CA LEU A 314 5.85 -17.41 -16.32
C LEU A 314 7.23 -16.74 -16.53
#